data_AF-A0A939NNM3-F1
#
_entry.id   AF-A0A939NNM3-F1
#
_cell.length_a   1.000
_cell.length_b   1.000
_cell.length_c   1.000
_cell.angle_alpha   90.00
_cell.angle_beta   90.00
_cell.angle_gamma   90.00
#
_symmetry.space_group_name_H-M   'P 1'
#
loop_
_entity.id
_entity.type
_entity.pdbx_description
1 polymer ?
#
loop_
_entity_poly.entity_id
_entity_poly.type
_entity_poly.pdbx_seq_one_letter_code
_entity_poly.pdbx_strand_id
1 'polypeptide(L)' 'MFRSIADKIVFEGVETQEQVNYLKTFWPQSYAQGWYYSRALPLEEARKLTIRELN' A
#
# COMPACT_ATOMS: atom_id res chain seq x y z
N MET A 1 -22.81 9.24 5.75
CA MET A 1 -22.40 9.12 4.33
C MET A 1 -21.17 9.99 4.16
N PHE A 2 -19.98 9.40 4.03
CA PHE A 2 -18.70 10.11 4.03
C PHE A 2 -18.68 11.13 2.88
N ARG A 3 -18.92 12.40 3.22
CA ARG A 3 -18.88 13.51 2.27
C ARG A 3 -17.40 13.75 1.95
N SER A 4 -17.07 13.55 0.68
CA SER A 4 -15.74 13.63 0.05
C SER A 4 -14.63 12.84 0.74
N ILE A 5 -14.60 11.53 0.50
CA ILE A 5 -13.36 10.75 0.63
C ILE A 5 -12.34 11.35 -0.35
N ALA A 6 -11.10 11.53 0.09
CA ALA A 6 -10.01 12.01 -0.76
C ALA A 6 -9.89 11.16 -2.03
N ASP A 7 -9.42 11.76 -3.13
CA ASP A 7 -9.27 11.09 -4.44
C ASP A 7 -8.42 9.80 -4.37
N LYS A 8 -7.62 9.65 -3.31
CA LYS A 8 -6.82 8.46 -3.02
C LYS A 8 -6.96 8.04 -1.56
N ILE A 9 -7.32 6.77 -1.35
CA ILE A 9 -7.31 6.13 -0.03
C ILE A 9 -6.07 5.24 0.06
N VAL A 10 -5.34 5.35 1.17
CA VAL A 10 -4.26 4.43 1.53
C VAL A 10 -4.63 3.74 2.84
N PHE A 11 -4.70 2.41 2.83
CA PHE A 11 -4.88 1.61 4.04
C PHE A 11 -3.52 1.28 4.65
N GLU A 12 -3.28 1.75 5.88
CA GLU A 12 -2.05 1.52 6.62
C GLU A 12 -2.14 0.27 7.52
N GLY A 13 -1.00 -0.35 7.83
CA GLY A 13 -0.94 -1.50 8.74
C GLY A 13 -1.41 -2.82 8.13
N VAL A 14 -1.28 -2.99 6.81
CA VAL A 14 -1.58 -4.29 6.17
C VAL A 14 -0.47 -5.30 6.46
N GLU A 15 -0.83 -6.40 7.11
CA GLU A 15 0.09 -7.42 7.63
C GLU A 15 -0.16 -8.81 7.02
N THR A 16 -1.38 -9.11 6.56
CA THR A 16 -1.75 -10.46 6.11
C THR A 16 -2.33 -10.50 4.70
N GLN A 17 -2.23 -11.68 4.06
CA GLN A 17 -2.83 -11.94 2.75
C GLN A 17 -4.35 -11.77 2.78
N GLU A 18 -5.00 -12.15 3.89
CA GLU A 18 -6.45 -12.03 4.06
C GLU A 18 -6.90 -10.56 4.00
N GLN A 19 -6.17 -9.66 4.67
CA GLN A 19 -6.42 -8.22 4.59
C GLN A 19 -6.24 -7.69 3.17
N VAL A 20 -5.19 -8.12 2.47
CA VAL A 20 -4.98 -7.76 1.05
C VAL A 20 -6.15 -8.21 0.17
N ASN A 21 -6.63 -9.44 0.38
CA ASN A 21 -7.76 -9.98 -0.38
C ASN A 21 -9.05 -9.20 -0.12
N TYR A 22 -9.30 -8.83 1.14
CA TYR A 22 -10.43 -7.97 1.52
C TYR A 22 -10.34 -6.60 0.81
N LEU A 23 -9.20 -5.91 0.89
CA LEU A 23 -9.03 -4.59 0.28
C LEU A 23 -9.16 -4.64 -1.25
N LYS A 24 -8.61 -5.67 -1.91
CA LYS A 24 -8.80 -5.87 -3.36
C LYS A 24 -10.26 -6.06 -3.75
N THR A 25 -11.06 -6.68 -2.90
CA THR A 25 -12.47 -6.99 -3.17
C THR A 25 -13.36 -5.78 -2.96
N PHE A 26 -13.19 -5.06 -1.84
CA PHE A 26 -14.11 -4.00 -1.42
C PHE A 26 -13.60 -2.59 -1.71
N TRP A 27 -12.29 -2.43 -1.91
CA TRP A 27 -11.62 -1.14 -2.16
C TRP A 27 -10.60 -1.24 -3.31
N PRO A 28 -11.00 -1.71 -4.51
CA PRO A 28 -10.06 -2.01 -5.60
C PRO A 28 -9.30 -0.80 -6.14
N GLN A 29 -9.76 0.42 -5.87
CA GLN A 29 -9.10 1.68 -6.28
C GLN A 29 -8.26 2.30 -5.15
N SER A 30 -8.08 1.59 -4.03
CA SER A 30 -7.23 2.03 -2.93
C SER A 30 -5.81 1.52 -3.05
N TYR A 31 -4.93 2.10 -2.24
CA TYR A 31 -3.56 1.63 -2.03
C TYR A 31 -3.43 1.01 -0.63
N ALA A 32 -2.38 0.23 -0.42
CA ALA A 32 -2.08 -0.39 0.86
C ALA A 32 -0.61 -0.21 1.21
N GLN A 33 -0.35 0.05 2.48
CA GLN A 33 0.99 0.03 3.07
C GLN A 33 0.95 -0.85 4.32
N GLY A 34 1.99 -1.64 4.52
CA GLY A 34 2.21 -2.35 5.76
C GLY A 34 3.26 -3.43 5.61
N TRP A 35 3.53 -4.12 6.72
CA TRP A 35 4.60 -5.10 6.81
C TRP A 35 4.40 -6.32 5.92
N TYR A 36 3.17 -6.55 5.45
CA TYR A 36 2.91 -7.52 4.39
C TYR A 36 3.76 -7.26 3.14
N TYR A 37 3.93 -5.99 2.76
CA TYR A 37 4.73 -5.58 1.60
C TYR A 37 6.18 -5.31 1.99
N SER A 38 6.38 -4.43 2.97
CA SER A 38 7.71 -4.06 3.45
C SER A 38 7.61 -3.36 4.81
N ARG A 39 8.65 -3.52 5.62
CA ARG A 39 8.87 -2.67 6.79
C ARG A 39 9.41 -1.31 6.33
N ALA A 40 9.48 -0.33 7.24
CA ALA A 40 10.21 0.90 6.96
C ALA A 40 11.68 0.56 6.65
N LEU A 41 12.20 1.09 5.54
CA LEU A 41 13.53 0.79 5.03
C LEU A 41 14.47 1.98 5.19
N PRO A 42 15.78 1.75 5.41
CA PRO A 42 16.80 2.78 5.21
C PRO A 42 16.80 3.31 3.77
N LEU A 43 17.25 4.56 3.60
CA LEU A 43 17.24 5.24 2.29
C LEU A 43 17.92 4.43 1.18
N GLU A 44 19.08 3.83 1.46
CA GLU A 44 19.85 3.06 0.47
C GLU A 44 19.14 1.79 0.00
N GLU A 45 18.32 1.18 0.87
CA GLU A 45 17.49 0.03 0.50
C GLU A 45 16.25 0.48 -0.28
N ALA A 46 15.62 1.58 0.15
CA ALA A 46 14.47 2.16 -0.55
C ALA A 46 14.83 2.58 -1.99
N ARG A 47 16.01 3.15 -2.23
CA ARG A 47 16.49 3.51 -3.59
C ARG A 47 16.54 2.32 -4.55
N LYS A 48 16.86 1.11 -4.06
CA LYS A 48 16.93 -0.10 -4.90
C LYS A 48 15.55 -0.54 -5.40
N LEU A 49 14.50 -0.24 -4.63
CA LEU A 49 13.12 -0.57 -5.01
C LEU A 49 12.57 0.42 -6.03
N THR A 50 12.85 1.71 -5.88
CA THR A 50 12.34 2.75 -6.80
C THR A 50 13.04 2.79 -8.16
N ILE A 51 14.31 2.37 -8.26
CA ILE A 51 15.06 2.37 -9.53
C ILE A 51 14.67 1.17 -10.44
N ARG A 52 14.13 0.09 -9.88
CA ARG A 52 13.72 -1.10 -10.66
C ARG A 52 12.45 -0.91 -11.49
N GLU A 53 11.61 0.07 -11.18
CA GLU A 53 10.34 0.33 -11.88
C GLU A 53 10.40 1.45 -12.93
N LEU A 54 11.59 2.00 -13.22
CA LEU A 54 11.79 3.09 -14.19
C LEU A 54 12.57 2.69 -15.45
N ASN A 55 12.83 1.39 -15.67
CA ASN A 55 13.37 0.82 -16.90
C ASN A 55 12.40 -0.23 -17.46
#